data_AF-X1GPT0-F1
#
_entry.id   AF-X1GPT0-F1
#
_cell.length_a   1.000
_cell.length_b   1.000
_cell.length_c   1.000
_cell.angle_alpha   90.00
_cell.angle_beta   90.00
_cell.angle_gamma   90.00
#
_symmetry.space_group_name_H-M   'P 1'
#
loop_
_entity.id
_entity.type
_entity.pdbx_description
1 polymer ?
#
loop_
_entity_poly.entity_id
_entity_poly.type
_entity_poly.pdbx_seq_one_letter_code
_entity_poly.pdbx_strand_id
1 'polypeptide(L)'
;MVMIELGPILTALMVSGRCASSMAAEIGTMRVTEQIDALEVMAIDPYRFLNLPRIIGIFIALPILTVIAEFVALICGAVYAHYFLDVPFSVFN
;
A
#
# COMPACT_ATOMS: atom_id res chain seq x y z
N MET A 1 -20.29 -2.15 3.83
CA MET A 1 -19.68 -2.39 2.50
C MET A 1 -18.28 -1.77 2.41
N VAL A 2 -18.11 -0.49 2.77
CA VAL A 2 -16.79 0.19 2.73
C VAL A 2 -15.73 -0.54 3.56
N MET A 3 -15.99 -0.85 4.84
CA MET A 3 -14.97 -1.40 5.74
C MET A 3 -14.52 -2.85 5.45
N ILE A 4 -15.31 -3.61 4.69
CA ILE A 4 -15.08 -5.06 4.48
C ILE A 4 -14.72 -5.38 3.04
N GLU A 5 -15.26 -4.61 2.06
CA GLU A 5 -15.04 -4.89 0.65
C GLU A 5 -14.29 -3.73 -0.02
N LEU A 6 -14.89 -2.55 -0.10
CA LEU A 6 -14.37 -1.47 -0.94
C LEU A 6 -13.11 -0.78 -0.41
N GLY A 7 -13.02 -0.55 0.90
CA GLY A 7 -11.91 0.16 1.55
C GLY A 7 -10.59 -0.59 1.46
N PRO A 8 -10.52 -1.88 1.85
CA PRO A 8 -9.32 -2.69 1.71
C PRO A 8 -8.91 -2.90 0.24
N ILE A 9 -9.87 -3.10 -0.67
CA ILE A 9 -9.57 -3.31 -2.10
C ILE A 9 -8.99 -2.04 -2.72
N LEU A 10 -9.59 -0.87 -2.49
CA LEU A 10 -9.11 0.39 -3.06
C LEU A 10 -7.75 0.80 -2.50
N THR A 11 -7.52 0.60 -1.20
CA THR A 11 -6.19 0.84 -0.61
C THR A 11 -5.14 -0.10 -1.17
N ALA A 12 -5.42 -1.40 -1.23
CA ALA A 12 -4.50 -2.36 -1.82
C ALA A 12 -4.18 -2.05 -3.29
N LEU A 13 -5.19 -1.62 -4.07
CA LEU A 13 -5.02 -1.22 -5.47
C LEU A 13 -4.12 0.01 -5.61
N MET A 14 -4.36 1.07 -4.83
CA MET A 14 -3.52 2.28 -4.88
C MET A 14 -2.08 2.01 -4.46
N VAL A 15 -1.88 1.26 -3.38
CA VAL A 15 -0.55 0.94 -2.85
C VAL A 15 0.21 0.06 -3.84
N SER A 16 -0.42 -1.01 -4.35
CA SER A 16 0.20 -1.90 -5.33
C SER A 16 0.60 -1.13 -6.59
N GLY A 17 -0.26 -0.26 -7.11
CA GLY A 17 0.07 0.55 -8.30
C GLY A 17 1.31 1.44 -8.12
N ARG A 18 1.38 2.17 -7.00
CA ARG A 18 2.53 3.06 -6.71
C ARG A 18 3.80 2.26 -6.40
N CYS A 19 3.71 1.31 -5.48
CA CYS A 19 4.86 0.52 -5.04
C CYS A 19 5.41 -0.35 -6.16
N ALA A 20 4.56 -1.01 -6.96
CA ALA A 20 5.01 -1.82 -8.09
C ALA A 20 5.72 -0.98 -9.15
N SER A 21 5.20 0.21 -9.47
CA SER A 21 5.84 1.12 -10.43
C SER A 21 7.23 1.58 -9.93
N SER A 22 7.34 1.96 -8.66
CA SER A 22 8.62 2.36 -8.06
C SER A 22 9.62 1.20 -8.04
N MET A 23 9.18 0.01 -7.65
CA MET A 23 10.03 -1.18 -7.58
C MET A 23 10.49 -1.64 -8.96
N ALA A 24 9.60 -1.61 -9.96
CA ALA A 24 9.93 -1.94 -11.34
C ALA A 24 10.95 -0.95 -11.92
N ALA A 25 10.81 0.35 -11.64
CA ALA A 25 11.77 1.37 -12.04
C ALA A 25 13.15 1.16 -11.37
N GLU A 26 13.17 0.82 -10.09
CA GLU A 26 14.41 0.56 -9.34
C GLU A 26 15.13 -0.69 -9.88
N ILE A 27 14.41 -1.80 -10.07
CA ILE A 27 14.95 -3.04 -10.65
C ILE A 27 15.40 -2.82 -12.10
N GLY A 28 14.62 -2.07 -12.89
CA GLY A 28 14.98 -1.71 -14.26
C GLY A 28 16.28 -0.91 -14.32
N THR A 29 16.46 0.05 -13.40
CA THR A 29 17.70 0.82 -13.28
C THR A 29 18.88 -0.07 -12.86
N MET A 30 18.68 -0.96 -11.89
CA MET A 30 19.70 -1.92 -11.44
C MET A 30 20.10 -2.89 -12.56
N ARG A 31 19.18 -3.24 -13.46
CA ARG A 31 19.48 -4.06 -14.64
C ARG A 31 20.26 -3.29 -15.70
N VAL A 32 19.86 -2.06 -16.03
CA VAL A 32 20.55 -1.22 -17.02
C VAL A 32 21.96 -0.81 -16.56
N THR A 33 22.17 -0.72 -15.24
CA THR A 33 23.47 -0.41 -14.64
C THR A 33 24.29 -1.65 -14.26
N GLU A 34 23.87 -2.85 -14.71
CA GLU A 34 24.56 -4.13 -14.47
C GLU A 34 24.78 -4.50 -12.99
N GLN A 35 24.05 -3.87 -12.06
CA GLN A 35 24.16 -4.17 -10.62
C GLN A 35 23.66 -5.58 -10.27
N ILE A 36 22.68 -6.09 -11.02
CA ILE A 36 22.17 -7.47 -10.85
C ILE A 36 23.24 -8.48 -11.26
N ASP A 37 23.91 -8.26 -12.40
CA ASP A 37 24.96 -9.15 -12.89
C ASP A 37 26.19 -9.10 -11.95
N ALA A 38 26.50 -7.92 -11.39
CA ALA A 38 27.54 -7.78 -10.38
C ALA A 38 27.26 -8.63 -9.11
N LEU A 39 26.00 -8.74 -8.68
CA LEU A 39 25.62 -9.61 -7.55
C LEU A 39 25.82 -11.10 -7.89
N GLU A 40 25.48 -11.51 -9.10
CA GLU A 40 25.69 -12.90 -9.55
C GLU A 40 27.18 -13.27 -9.62
N VAL A 41 28.04 -12.34 -10.10
CA VAL A 41 29.51 -12.53 -10.10
C VAL A 41 30.07 -12.63 -8.68
N MET A 42 29.43 -11.99 -7.70
CA MET A 42 29.78 -12.10 -6.27
C MET A 42 29.23 -13.37 -5.61
N ALA A 43 28.60 -14.28 -6.37
CA ALA A 43 27.93 -15.49 -5.85
C ALA A 43 26.82 -15.19 -4.83
N ILE A 44 26.19 -14.02 -4.92
CA ILE A 44 25.04 -13.62 -4.10
C ILE A 44 23.77 -13.83 -4.94
N ASP A 45 22.78 -14.52 -4.37
CA ASP A 45 21.47 -14.67 -5.01
C ASP A 45 20.74 -13.32 -5.06
N PRO A 46 20.55 -12.72 -6.26
CA PRO A 46 19.94 -11.40 -6.39
C PRO A 46 18.45 -11.41 -6.03
N TYR A 47 17.74 -12.51 -6.24
CA TYR A 47 16.31 -12.62 -5.91
C TYR A 47 16.09 -12.57 -4.40
N ARG A 48 16.91 -13.30 -3.64
CA ARG A 48 16.82 -13.35 -2.18
C ARG A 48 17.29 -12.04 -1.55
N PHE A 49 18.19 -11.30 -2.20
CA PHE A 49 18.71 -10.03 -1.68
C PHE A 49 17.81 -8.83 -2.03
N LEU A 50 17.21 -8.79 -3.23
CA LEU A 50 16.36 -7.67 -3.67
C LEU A 50 14.88 -7.89 -3.42
N ASN A 51 14.31 -9.04 -3.81
CA ASN A 51 12.85 -9.23 -3.76
C ASN A 51 12.35 -9.55 -2.35
N LEU A 52 13.05 -10.41 -1.60
CA LEU A 52 12.61 -10.87 -0.29
C LEU A 52 12.34 -9.73 0.72
N PRO A 53 13.26 -8.77 0.95
CA PRO A 53 13.00 -7.69 1.91
C PRO A 53 11.83 -6.79 1.47
N ARG A 54 11.66 -6.57 0.15
CA ARG A 54 10.58 -5.72 -0.38
C ARG A 54 9.20 -6.36 -0.21
N ILE A 55 9.09 -7.66 -0.46
CA ILE A 55 7.83 -8.40 -0.27
C ILE A 55 7.41 -8.36 1.20
N ILE A 56 8.36 -8.59 2.12
CA ILE A 56 8.10 -8.53 3.56
C ILE A 56 7.68 -7.12 3.98
N GLY A 57 8.35 -6.09 3.45
CA GLY A 57 7.99 -4.70 3.70
C GLY A 57 6.56 -4.37 3.26
N ILE A 58 6.16 -4.77 2.06
CA ILE A 58 4.79 -4.55 1.55
C ILE A 58 3.77 -5.34 2.36
N PHE A 59 4.09 -6.58 2.74
CA PHE A 59 3.21 -7.43 3.54
C PHE A 59 2.86 -6.81 4.89
N ILE A 60 3.81 -6.12 5.52
CA ILE A 60 3.58 -5.41 6.79
C ILE A 60 2.94 -4.03 6.55
N ALA A 61 3.35 -3.32 5.51
CA ALA A 61 2.85 -1.97 5.24
C ALA A 61 1.38 -1.94 4.80
N LEU A 62 0.94 -2.92 4.02
CA LEU A 62 -0.44 -3.01 3.53
C LEU A 62 -1.50 -2.99 4.65
N PRO A 63 -1.48 -3.90 5.65
CA PRO A 63 -2.50 -3.91 6.70
C PRO A 63 -2.47 -2.63 7.55
N ILE A 64 -1.28 -2.08 7.81
CA ILE A 64 -1.15 -0.81 8.56
C ILE A 64 -1.84 0.33 7.80
N LEU A 65 -1.61 0.41 6.49
CA LEU A 65 -2.19 1.48 5.68
C LEU A 65 -3.70 1.32 5.51
N THR A 66 -4.20 0.09 5.39
CA THR A 66 -5.64 -0.20 5.34
C THR A 66 -6.33 0.26 6.62
N VAL A 67 -5.77 -0.02 7.80
CA VAL A 67 -6.34 0.45 9.08
C VAL A 67 -6.43 1.97 9.13
N ILE A 68 -5.37 2.68 8.73
CA ILE A 68 -5.37 4.16 8.71
C ILE A 68 -6.43 4.69 7.74
N ALA A 69 -6.57 4.09 6.56
CA ALA A 69 -7.56 4.51 5.58
C ALA A 69 -9.00 4.32 6.08
N GLU A 70 -9.28 3.22 6.78
CA GLU A 70 -10.60 2.97 7.39
C GLU A 70 -10.93 4.01 8.47
N PHE A 71 -9.96 4.39 9.31
CA PHE A 71 -10.15 5.46 10.30
C PHE A 71 -10.50 6.80 9.64
N VAL A 72 -9.79 7.17 8.56
CA VAL A 72 -10.07 8.40 7.82
C VAL A 72 -11.44 8.33 7.14
N ALA A 73 -11.80 7.19 6.56
CA ALA A 73 -13.09 6.98 5.92
C ALA A 73 -14.26 7.14 6.91
N LEU A 74 -14.11 6.63 8.13
CA LEU A 74 -15.12 6.74 9.17
C LEU A 74 -15.34 8.19 9.61
N ILE A 75 -14.26 8.95 9.85
CA ILE A 75 -14.34 10.37 10.21
C ILE A 75 -14.98 11.18 9.08
N CYS A 76 -14.53 10.97 7.85
CA CYS A 76 -15.03 11.69 6.68
C CYS A 76 -16.53 11.39 6.45
N GLY A 77 -16.94 10.14 6.64
CA GLY A 77 -18.35 9.73 6.58
C GLY A 77 -19.22 10.41 7.65
N ALA A 78 -18.75 10.49 8.90
CA ALA A 78 -19.46 11.16 9.98
C ALA A 78 -19.61 12.68 9.73
N VAL A 79 -18.53 13.32 9.26
CA VAL A 79 -18.55 14.74 8.87
C VAL A 79 -19.53 14.98 7.72
N TYR A 80 -19.48 14.15 6.67
CA TYR A 80 -20.38 14.27 5.53
C TYR A 80 -21.85 14.12 5.93
N ALA A 81 -22.18 13.12 6.76
CA ALA A 81 -23.55 12.90 7.24
C ALA A 81 -24.10 14.09 8.03
N HIS A 82 -23.27 14.75 8.85
CA HIS A 82 -23.68 15.92 9.61
C HIS A 82 -23.89 17.15 8.73
N TYR A 83 -22.98 17.43 7.78
CA TYR A 83 -23.05 18.66 6.98
C TYR A 83 -24.01 18.60 5.78
N PHE A 84 -24.21 17.42 5.17
CA PHE A 84 -25.01 17.28 3.96
C PHE A 84 -26.39 16.65 4.20
N LEU A 85 -26.53 15.79 5.22
CA LEU A 85 -27.80 15.14 5.54
C LEU A 85 -28.51 15.74 6.78
N ASP A 86 -27.92 16.76 7.43
CA ASP A 86 -28.46 17.38 8.67
C ASP A 86 -28.78 16.35 9.77
N VAL A 87 -28.05 15.23 9.82
CA VAL A 87 -28.26 14.20 10.85
C VAL A 87 -27.58 14.66 12.15
N PRO A 88 -28.35 14.82 13.26
CA PRO A 88 -27.77 15.23 14.53
C PRO A 88 -26.83 14.13 15.07
N PHE A 89 -25.69 14.55 15.64
CA PHE A 89 -24.67 13.67 16.22
C PHE A 89 -25.21 12.72 17.32
N SER A 90 -26.42 12.94 17.83
CA SER A 90 -27.09 12.07 18.80
C SER A 90 -27.54 10.72 18.24
N VAL A 91 -27.66 10.56 16.92
CA VAL A 91 -28.03 9.29 16.26
C VAL A 91 -26.83 8.33 16.15
N PHE A 92 -25.61 8.83 16.29
CA PHE A 92 -24.37 8.05 16.22
C PHE A 92 -23.86 7.57 17.60
N ASN A 93 -24.68 7.62 18.65
CA ASN A 93 -24.38 7.05 19.97
C ASN A 93 -24.80 5.57 20.04
#